data_AF-A0A2N5TYH5-F1
#
_entry.id   AF-A0A2N5TYH5-F1
#
_cell.length_a   1.000
_cell.length_b   1.000
_cell.length_c   1.000
_cell.angle_alpha   90.00
_cell.angle_beta   90.00
_cell.angle_gamma   90.00
#
_symmetry.space_group_name_H-M   'P 1'
#
loop_
_entity.id
_entity.type
_entity.pdbx_description
1 polymer ?
#
loop_
_entity_poly.entity_id
_entity_poly.type
_entity_poly.pdbx_seq_one_letter_code
_entity_poly.pdbx_strand_id
1 'polypeptide(L)'
;MQPETLDHHCEIKGLVIALISIKKKRYLAERVRLEQAPDITEFLFCLDTYCFKQEFRMSLASFHELLTLIQDHPIFHNNLNASQRPVRDQLMVTLRRMGMFGN
;
A
#
# COMPACT_ATOMS: atom_id res chain seq x y z
N MET A 1 -32.36 -4.35 -52.10
CA MET A 1 -31.41 -4.25 -50.98
C MET A 1 -31.99 -3.22 -50.03
N GLN A 2 -32.59 -3.66 -48.91
CA GLN A 2 -33.42 -2.79 -48.06
C GLN A 2 -32.53 -1.93 -47.14
N PRO A 3 -32.79 -0.61 -47.02
CA PRO A 3 -31.95 0.32 -46.26
C PRO A 3 -31.99 0.12 -44.72
N GLU A 4 -32.97 -0.62 -44.21
CA GLU A 4 -33.23 -0.78 -42.77
C GLU A 4 -32.23 -1.70 -42.06
N THR A 5 -31.59 -2.61 -42.80
CA THR A 5 -30.57 -3.52 -42.22
C THR A 5 -29.26 -2.83 -41.87
N LEU A 6 -28.98 -1.66 -42.47
CA LEU A 6 -27.76 -0.89 -42.23
C LEU A 6 -27.86 -0.04 -40.96
N ASP A 7 -29.06 0.45 -40.66
CA ASP A 7 -29.36 1.31 -39.51
C ASP A 7 -29.26 0.55 -38.19
N HIS A 8 -29.87 -0.64 -38.13
CA HIS A 8 -29.73 -1.55 -36.99
C HIS A 8 -28.29 -1.97 -36.72
N HIS A 9 -27.46 -2.11 -37.76
CA HIS A 9 -26.06 -2.44 -37.59
C HIS A 9 -25.25 -1.27 -36.97
N CYS A 10 -25.67 -0.03 -37.23
CA CYS A 10 -25.08 1.17 -36.63
C CYS A 10 -25.46 1.29 -35.14
N GLU A 11 -26.72 1.04 -34.81
CA GLU A 11 -27.20 1.02 -33.41
C GLU A 11 -26.50 -0.05 -32.57
N ILE A 12 -26.37 -1.28 -33.09
CA ILE A 12 -25.68 -2.36 -32.39
C ILE A 12 -24.23 -1.99 -32.10
N LYS A 13 -23.53 -1.36 -33.06
CA LYS A 13 -22.16 -0.87 -32.84
C LYS A 13 -22.11 0.18 -31.73
N GLY A 14 -23.05 1.12 -31.72
CA GLY A 14 -23.17 2.13 -30.67
C GLY A 14 -23.36 1.52 -29.28
N LEU A 15 -24.24 0.52 -29.17
CA LEU A 15 -24.50 -0.19 -27.92
C LEU A 15 -23.28 -0.98 -27.44
N VAL A 16 -22.55 -1.64 -28.34
CA VAL A 16 -21.30 -2.35 -28.01
C VAL A 16 -20.23 -1.38 -27.50
N ILE A 17 -20.06 -0.23 -28.15
CA ILE A 17 -19.11 0.81 -27.72
C ILE A 17 -19.50 1.36 -26.34
N ALA A 18 -20.79 1.62 -26.11
CA ALA A 18 -21.30 2.06 -24.81
C ALA A 18 -21.03 1.01 -23.73
N LEU A 19 -21.30 -0.27 -24.01
CA LEU A 19 -21.08 -1.38 -23.08
C LEU A 19 -19.60 -1.56 -22.73
N ILE A 20 -18.70 -1.44 -23.71
CA ILE A 20 -17.24 -1.45 -23.47
C ILE A 20 -16.84 -0.25 -22.61
N SER A 21 -17.37 0.93 -22.88
CA SER A 21 -17.07 2.15 -22.13
C SER A 21 -17.55 2.07 -20.68
N ILE A 22 -18.69 1.43 -20.44
CA ILE A 22 -19.26 1.15 -19.12
C ILE A 22 -18.39 0.13 -18.37
N LYS A 23 -18.03 -0.99 -19.01
CA LYS A 23 -17.16 -2.02 -18.40
C LYS A 23 -15.76 -1.51 -18.06
N LYS A 24 -15.26 -0.48 -18.75
CA LYS A 24 -13.99 0.19 -18.44
C LYS A 24 -14.05 1.11 -17.22
N LYS A 25 -15.23 1.41 -16.68
CA LYS A 25 -15.35 2.23 -15.46
C LYS A 25 -14.99 1.38 -14.24
N ARG A 26 -14.05 1.87 -13.42
CA ARG A 26 -13.52 1.23 -12.20
C ARG A 26 -14.59 0.61 -11.29
N TYR A 27 -15.77 1.23 -11.19
CA TYR A 27 -16.84 0.81 -10.28
C TYR A 27 -17.87 -0.14 -10.89
N LEU A 28 -17.87 -0.31 -12.22
CA LEU A 28 -18.77 -1.20 -12.96
C LEU A 28 -18.03 -2.43 -13.51
N ALA A 29 -16.71 -2.45 -13.40
CA ALA A 29 -15.89 -3.65 -13.60
C ALA A 29 -16.10 -4.66 -12.47
N GLU A 30 -15.83 -5.93 -12.75
CA GLU A 30 -15.87 -6.99 -11.75
C GLU A 30 -14.92 -6.68 -10.59
N ARG A 31 -15.40 -6.87 -9.36
CA ARG A 31 -14.59 -6.63 -8.16
C ARG A 31 -13.56 -7.74 -8.03
N VAL A 32 -12.34 -7.45 -8.44
CA VAL A 32 -11.19 -8.31 -8.14
C VAL A 32 -10.90 -8.19 -6.65
N ARG A 33 -10.87 -9.32 -5.95
CA ARG A 33 -10.35 -9.37 -4.57
C ARG A 33 -8.86 -9.03 -4.64
N LEU A 34 -8.48 -7.91 -4.03
CA LEU A 34 -7.07 -7.62 -3.81
C LEU A 34 -6.63 -8.42 -2.60
N GLU A 35 -5.53 -9.12 -2.74
CA GLU A 35 -4.85 -9.74 -1.60
C GLU A 35 -4.58 -8.67 -0.55
N GLN A 36 -4.76 -9.04 0.71
CA GLN A 36 -4.39 -8.16 1.81
C GLN A 36 -2.91 -7.84 1.66
N ALA A 37 -2.55 -6.56 1.82
CA ALA A 37 -1.16 -6.17 1.78
C ALA A 37 -0.35 -7.03 2.78
N PRO A 38 0.88 -7.43 2.43
CA PRO A 38 1.77 -8.13 3.36
C PRO A 38 1.89 -7.36 4.68
N ASP A 39 2.33 -8.04 5.74
CA ASP A 39 2.66 -7.32 6.97
C ASP A 39 3.62 -6.18 6.61
N ILE A 40 3.21 -4.96 6.96
CA ILE A 40 3.93 -3.75 6.60
C ILE A 40 5.38 -3.81 7.09
N THR A 41 5.62 -4.52 8.19
CA THR A 41 6.95 -4.74 8.74
C THR A 41 7.83 -5.55 7.79
N GLU A 42 7.32 -6.62 7.16
CA GLU A 42 8.07 -7.42 6.18
C GLU A 42 8.40 -6.61 4.93
N PHE A 43 7.41 -5.92 4.36
CA PHE A 43 7.58 -5.14 3.14
C PHE A 43 8.64 -4.03 3.29
N LEU A 44 8.68 -3.38 4.46
CA LEU A 44 9.57 -2.25 4.72
C LEU A 44 11.05 -2.67 4.89
N PHE A 45 11.34 -3.92 5.25
CA PHE A 45 12.72 -4.44 5.28
C PHE A 45 13.22 -4.91 3.91
N CYS A 46 12.33 -5.13 2.95
CA CYS A 46 12.70 -5.43 1.57
C CYS A 46 13.03 -4.18 0.75
N LEU A 47 12.95 -2.98 1.34
CA LEU A 47 13.30 -1.74 0.67
C LEU A 47 14.81 -1.66 0.43
N ASP A 48 15.18 -1.17 -0.76
CA ASP A 48 16.56 -0.79 -0.99
C ASP A 48 16.97 0.40 -0.09
N THR A 49 18.28 0.61 0.09
CA THR A 49 18.82 1.65 0.97
C THR A 49 18.34 3.07 0.61
N TYR A 50 18.08 3.34 -0.66
CA TYR A 50 17.61 4.64 -1.13
C TYR A 50 16.14 4.86 -0.74
N CYS A 51 15.28 3.89 -1.04
CA CYS A 51 13.87 3.88 -0.66
C CYS A 51 13.71 3.93 0.86
N PHE A 52 14.50 3.16 1.60
CA PHE A 52 14.50 3.18 3.07
C PHE A 52 14.81 4.57 3.61
N LYS A 53 15.85 5.23 3.07
CA LYS A 53 16.22 6.59 3.46
C LYS A 53 15.14 7.62 3.12
N GLN A 54 14.42 7.44 2.02
CA GLN A 54 13.29 8.31 1.70
C GLN A 54 12.13 8.15 2.69
N GLU A 55 11.74 6.90 2.98
CA GLU A 55 10.58 6.60 3.83
C GLU A 55 10.83 6.98 5.30
N PHE A 56 12.03 6.66 5.83
CA PHE A 56 12.34 6.81 7.25
C PHE A 56 13.26 8.01 7.57
N ARG A 57 13.72 8.74 6.56
CA ARG A 57 14.66 9.88 6.69
C ARG A 57 15.97 9.52 7.40
N MET A 58 16.32 8.23 7.42
CA MET A 58 17.48 7.67 8.12
C MET A 58 18.10 6.56 7.28
N SER A 59 19.42 6.35 7.39
CA SER A 59 20.07 5.21 6.75
C SER A 59 19.73 3.89 7.47
N LEU A 60 19.74 2.77 6.74
CA LEU A 60 19.49 1.45 7.34
C LEU A 60 20.53 1.11 8.43
N ALA A 61 21.79 1.51 8.24
CA ALA A 61 22.86 1.30 9.23
C ALA A 61 22.58 2.05 10.54
N SER A 62 22.25 3.35 10.45
CA SER A 62 21.91 4.17 11.61
C SER A 62 20.65 3.65 12.32
N PHE A 63 19.70 3.11 11.56
CA PHE A 63 18.50 2.47 12.13
C PHE A 63 18.87 1.24 12.98
N HIS A 64 19.75 0.36 12.49
CA HIS A 64 20.20 -0.81 13.24
C HIS A 64 21.03 -0.44 14.48
N GLU A 65 21.91 0.57 14.38
CA GLU A 65 22.65 1.08 15.53
C GLU A 65 21.70 1.61 16.61
N LEU A 66 20.74 2.46 16.23
CA LEU A 66 19.74 2.99 17.15
C LEU A 66 18.90 1.88 17.78
N LEU A 67 18.45 0.91 16.98
CA LEU A 67 17.67 -0.23 17.47
C LEU A 67 18.46 -1.01 18.53
N THR A 68 19.74 -1.28 18.28
CA THR A 68 20.61 -2.01 19.22
C THR A 68 20.76 -1.26 20.55
N LEU A 69 20.77 0.08 20.51
CA LEU A 69 20.87 0.90 21.72
C LEU A 69 19.59 0.90 22.57
N ILE A 70 18.41 0.72 21.96
CA ILE A 70 17.13 0.93 22.64
C ILE A 70 16.32 -0.35 22.86
N GLN A 71 16.60 -1.43 22.15
CA GLN A 71 15.77 -2.65 22.13
C GLN A 71 15.56 -3.28 23.51
N ASP A 72 16.55 -3.18 24.40
CA ASP A 72 16.53 -3.80 25.74
C ASP A 72 16.11 -2.81 26.84
N HIS A 73 15.76 -1.58 26.48
CA HIS A 73 15.41 -0.56 27.46
C HIS A 73 14.02 -0.81 28.04
N PRO A 74 13.84 -0.81 29.38
CA PRO A 74 12.60 -1.24 30.05
C PRO A 74 11.37 -0.41 29.66
N ILE A 75 11.54 0.83 29.19
CA ILE A 75 10.43 1.68 28.72
C ILE A 75 9.67 1.07 27.52
N PHE A 76 10.32 0.21 26.72
CA PHE A 76 9.71 -0.44 25.56
C PHE A 76 9.14 -1.82 25.88
N HIS A 77 9.21 -2.23 27.15
CA HIS A 77 8.73 -3.53 27.63
C HIS A 77 7.63 -3.31 28.66
N ASN A 78 6.39 -3.56 28.25
CA ASN A 78 5.25 -3.55 29.17
C ASN A 78 5.18 -4.87 29.97
N ASN A 79 5.00 -4.77 31.29
CA ASN A 79 4.82 -5.92 32.18
C ASN A 79 3.38 -6.44 32.26
N LEU A 80 2.45 -5.89 31.47
CA LEU A 80 1.03 -6.28 31.45
C LEU A 80 0.74 -7.39 30.42
N ASN A 81 -0.40 -8.09 30.61
CA ASN A 81 -0.84 -9.25 29.81
C ASN A 81 -1.05 -9.00 28.30
N ALA A 82 -0.92 -7.76 27.82
CA ALA A 82 -0.98 -7.45 26.40
C ALA A 82 0.43 -7.22 25.86
N SER A 83 0.89 -8.13 25.00
CA SER A 83 2.21 -8.05 24.38
C SER A 83 2.31 -6.78 23.51
N GLN A 84 3.28 -5.91 23.83
CA GLN A 84 3.65 -4.81 22.96
C GLN A 84 4.30 -5.35 21.68
N ARG A 85 4.12 -4.63 20.57
CA ARG A 85 4.83 -4.93 19.32
C ARG A 85 6.35 -4.81 19.55
N PRO A 86 7.18 -5.57 18.83
CA PRO A 86 8.64 -5.47 18.91
C PRO A 86 9.13 -4.01 18.80
N VAL A 87 10.17 -3.66 19.56
CA VAL A 87 10.74 -2.30 19.60
C VAL A 87 11.12 -1.80 18.19
N ARG A 88 11.61 -2.72 17.35
CA ARG A 88 11.88 -2.48 15.93
C ARG A 88 10.68 -1.90 15.19
N ASP A 89 9.52 -2.51 15.34
CA ASP A 89 8.30 -2.11 14.62
C ASP A 89 7.80 -0.75 15.15
N GLN A 90 7.91 -0.54 16.47
CA GLN A 90 7.60 0.75 17.10
C GLN A 90 8.49 1.87 16.55
N LEU A 91 9.80 1.62 16.44
CA LEU A 91 10.77 2.58 15.89
C LEU A 91 10.46 2.91 14.43
N MET A 92 10.14 1.91 13.61
CA MET A 92 9.76 2.11 12.21
C MET A 92 8.53 2.99 12.07
N VAL A 93 7.45 2.69 12.80
CA VAL A 93 6.22 3.49 12.78
C VAL A 93 6.50 4.93 13.20
N THR A 94 7.34 5.11 14.22
CA THR A 94 7.73 6.43 14.74
C THR A 94 8.47 7.25 13.68
N LEU A 95 9.52 6.70 13.08
CA LEU A 95 10.32 7.37 12.05
C LEU A 95 9.50 7.72 10.83
N ARG A 96 8.65 6.79 10.35
CA ARG A 96 7.75 7.04 9.23
C ARG A 96 6.79 8.18 9.51
N ARG A 97 6.20 8.21 10.71
CA ARG A 97 5.29 9.29 11.10
C ARG A 97 5.98 10.65 11.18
N MET A 98 7.18 10.70 11.77
CA MET A 98 7.97 11.93 11.85
C MET A 98 8.46 12.41 10.47
N GLY A 99 8.77 11.48 9.55
CA GLY A 99 9.35 11.79 8.24
C GLY A 99 8.35 12.13 7.13
N MET A 100 7.10 11.65 7.24
CA MET A 100 6.05 11.86 6.23
C MET A 100 5.04 12.95 6.61
N PHE A 101 4.77 13.15 7.90
CA PHE A 101 3.77 14.10 8.39
C PHE A 101 4.41 15.28 9.12
N GLY A 102 5.61 15.70 8.67
CA GLY A 102 6.23 16.92 9.17
C GLY A 102 5.28 18.11 8.96
N ASN A 103 5.00 18.85 10.04
CA ASN A 103 4.16 20.06 10.06
C ASN A 103 4.52 21.05 8.95
#